data_AF-A0A1B6IG02-F1
#
_entry.id   AF-A0A1B6IG02-F1
#
_cell.length_a   1.000
_cell.length_b   1.000
_cell.length_c   1.000
_cell.angle_alpha   90.00
_cell.angle_beta   90.00
_cell.angle_gamma   90.00
#
_symmetry.space_group_name_H-M   'P 1'
#
loop_
_entity.id
_entity.type
_entity.pdbx_description
1 polymer ?
#
loop_
_entity_poly.entity_id
_entity_poly.type
_entity_poly.pdbx_seq_one_letter_code
_entity_poly.pdbx_strand_id
1 'polypeptide(L)'
;IRPCELYPKTATVMEEEGLVVPFNPLCGEFVAYVGRTATGVMALSNYRIYHQVTKLSNTFYNIPLGLVEQVEVKDLFLQISCKDATICRFLCTSNENCTEWVRRITKATSPTKNVEDIFAFSLYAWAHEEGNEETLCRLNDPNPIDVFNSEVERLQFDVSE
;
A
#
# COMPACT_ATOMS: atom_id res chain seq x y z
N ILE A 1 20.84 -13.52 10.70
CA ILE A 1 20.04 -12.31 10.44
C ILE A 1 18.63 -12.78 10.23
N ARG A 2 17.69 -12.34 11.05
CA ARG A 2 16.27 -12.68 10.86
C ARG A 2 15.77 -11.93 9.62
N PRO A 3 14.94 -12.53 8.75
CA PRO A 3 14.46 -11.84 7.54
C PRO A 3 13.84 -10.47 7.81
N CYS A 4 13.12 -10.30 8.94
CA CYS A 4 12.51 -9.03 9.35
C CYS A 4 13.54 -7.90 9.59
N GLU A 5 14.78 -8.24 9.94
CA GLU A 5 15.86 -7.26 10.16
C GLU A 5 16.34 -6.61 8.86
N LEU A 6 16.05 -7.22 7.70
CA LEU A 6 16.30 -6.63 6.38
C LEU A 6 15.25 -5.57 6.02
N TYR A 7 14.10 -5.57 6.68
CA TYR A 7 12.95 -4.72 6.39
C TYR A 7 12.51 -3.92 7.62
N PRO A 8 13.36 -3.02 8.15
CA PRO A 8 13.06 -2.29 9.37
C PRO A 8 11.85 -1.36 9.20
N LYS A 9 10.94 -1.38 10.19
CA LYS A 9 9.81 -0.44 10.25
C LYS A 9 10.30 0.94 10.66
N THR A 10 9.88 1.97 9.93
CA THR A 10 10.21 3.36 10.27
C THR A 10 9.16 3.96 11.20
N ALA A 11 9.57 4.89 12.06
CA ALA A 11 8.66 5.63 12.92
C ALA A 11 7.70 6.51 12.10
N THR A 12 6.45 6.59 12.53
CA THR A 12 5.43 7.43 11.90
C THR A 12 5.65 8.90 12.19
N VAL A 13 5.58 9.72 11.15
CA VAL A 13 5.54 11.18 11.27
C VAL A 13 4.09 11.64 11.31
N MET A 14 3.65 12.18 12.45
CA MET A 14 2.35 12.81 12.62
C MET A 14 2.46 14.31 12.34
N GLU A 15 1.65 14.86 11.43
CA GLU A 15 1.68 16.31 11.13
C GLU A 15 1.08 17.17 12.25
N GLU A 16 0.17 16.61 13.04
CA GLU A 16 -0.53 17.28 14.12
C GLU A 16 -0.61 16.35 15.35
N GLU A 17 -0.57 16.93 16.55
CA GLU A 17 -0.82 16.19 17.78
C GLU A 17 -2.24 15.62 17.83
N GLY A 18 -2.39 14.41 18.36
CA GLY A 18 -3.68 13.73 18.48
C GLY A 18 -4.20 13.05 17.22
N LEU A 19 -3.47 13.10 16.09
CA LEU A 19 -3.76 12.24 14.95
C LEU A 19 -3.49 10.77 15.29
N VAL A 20 -4.33 9.89 14.73
CA VAL A 20 -4.21 8.44 14.86
C VAL A 20 -4.19 7.80 13.48
N VAL A 21 -3.52 6.67 13.36
CA VAL A 21 -3.55 5.86 12.14
C VAL A 21 -4.99 5.34 11.95
N PRO A 22 -5.65 5.62 10.82
CA PRO A 22 -7.07 5.31 10.63
C PRO A 22 -7.35 3.88 10.16
N PHE A 23 -6.36 2.98 10.18
CA PHE A 23 -6.47 1.61 9.73
C PHE A 23 -5.50 0.70 10.49
N ASN A 24 -5.71 -0.62 10.41
CA ASN A 24 -4.79 -1.60 10.96
C ASN A 24 -3.72 -1.96 9.90
N PRO A 25 -2.42 -1.71 10.15
CA PRO A 25 -1.36 -2.09 9.23
C PRO A 25 -1.26 -3.62 9.07
N LEU A 26 -0.87 -4.06 7.87
CA LEU A 26 -0.51 -5.45 7.58
C LEU A 26 0.83 -5.83 8.24
N CYS A 27 1.16 -7.13 8.25
CA CYS A 27 2.50 -7.58 8.66
C CYS A 27 3.55 -6.88 7.81
N GLY A 28 4.57 -6.28 8.44
CA GLY A 28 5.62 -5.55 7.74
C GLY A 28 5.20 -4.22 7.11
N GLU A 29 3.93 -3.83 7.25
CA GLU A 29 3.46 -2.49 6.92
C GLU A 29 3.81 -1.52 8.05
N PHE A 30 4.37 -0.37 7.70
CA PHE A 30 4.55 0.74 8.63
C PHE A 30 4.00 2.02 8.00
N VAL A 31 3.34 2.83 8.82
CA VAL A 31 2.82 4.12 8.39
C VAL A 31 3.93 5.14 8.49
N ALA A 32 4.32 5.72 7.36
CA ALA A 32 5.39 6.71 7.28
C ALA A 32 4.90 8.10 7.66
N TYR A 33 3.71 8.49 7.19
CA TYR A 33 3.15 9.83 7.42
C TYR A 33 1.65 9.76 7.68
N VAL A 34 1.17 10.61 8.60
CA VAL A 34 -0.25 10.85 8.84
C VAL A 34 -0.48 12.34 8.96
N GLY A 35 -1.48 12.85 8.24
CA GLY A 35 -1.80 14.27 8.19
C GLY A 35 -3.26 14.53 7.89
N ARG A 36 -3.68 15.79 8.08
CA ARG A 36 -5.06 16.19 7.86
C ARG A 36 -5.26 16.69 6.44
N THR A 37 -6.44 16.41 5.89
CA THR A 37 -6.96 17.05 4.69
C THR A 37 -8.24 17.82 5.05
N ALA A 38 -8.75 18.67 4.17
CA ALA A 38 -9.98 19.42 4.45
C ALA A 38 -11.23 18.51 4.64
N THR A 39 -11.15 17.26 4.23
CA THR A 39 -12.25 16.28 4.28
C THR A 39 -11.98 15.11 5.24
N GLY A 40 -10.78 14.98 5.80
CA GLY A 40 -10.41 13.77 6.54
C GLY A 40 -8.98 13.69 7.04
N VAL A 41 -8.52 12.46 7.25
CA VAL A 41 -7.15 12.12 7.62
C VAL A 41 -6.54 11.27 6.51
N MET A 42 -5.39 11.68 6.00
CA MET A 42 -4.58 10.92 5.04
C MET A 42 -3.42 10.26 5.76
N ALA A 43 -3.17 8.99 5.44
CA ALA A 43 -2.04 8.22 5.92
C ALA A 43 -1.33 7.57 4.72
N LEU A 44 0.00 7.58 4.73
CA LEU A 44 0.85 6.96 3.72
C LEU A 44 1.73 5.94 4.43
N SER A 45 1.57 4.67 4.08
CA SER A 45 2.46 3.58 4.50
C SER A 45 3.47 3.22 3.43
N ASN A 46 4.34 2.26 3.72
CA ASN A 46 5.18 1.61 2.72
C ASN A 46 4.41 0.69 1.75
N TYR A 47 3.08 0.62 1.84
CA TYR A 47 2.25 -0.25 0.99
C TYR A 47 1.10 0.49 0.31
N ARG A 48 0.45 1.44 0.99
CA ARG A 48 -0.78 2.09 0.53
C ARG A 48 -0.93 3.53 1.02
N ILE A 49 -1.74 4.27 0.30
CA ILE A 49 -2.33 5.54 0.72
C ILE A 49 -3.72 5.22 1.26
N TYR A 50 -4.00 5.66 2.48
CA TYR A 50 -5.31 5.52 3.11
C TYR A 50 -5.87 6.90 3.43
N HIS A 51 -7.09 7.20 3.01
CA HIS A 51 -7.78 8.44 3.34
C HIS A 51 -9.11 8.13 4.01
N GLN A 52 -9.26 8.52 5.28
CA GLN A 52 -10.50 8.39 6.04
C GLN A 52 -11.27 9.70 6.00
N VAL A 53 -12.46 9.70 5.41
CA VAL A 53 -13.32 10.89 5.33
C VAL A 53 -14.01 11.08 6.69
N THR A 54 -13.82 12.23 7.33
CA THR A 54 -14.39 12.50 8.67
C THR A 54 -15.88 12.85 8.61
N LYS A 55 -16.32 13.52 7.54
CA LYS A 55 -17.72 13.99 7.41
C LYS A 55 -18.72 12.89 7.02
N LEU A 56 -18.23 11.72 6.61
CA LEU A 56 -19.04 10.59 6.13
C LEU A 56 -18.52 9.32 6.83
N SER A 57 -19.18 8.92 7.92
CA SER A 57 -18.81 7.71 8.66
C SER A 57 -18.69 6.52 7.71
N ASN A 58 -17.60 5.75 7.82
CA ASN A 58 -17.28 4.56 7.02
C ASN A 58 -16.89 4.78 5.55
N THR A 59 -16.70 6.02 5.08
CA THR A 59 -16.14 6.25 3.74
C THR A 59 -14.63 6.40 3.82
N PHE A 60 -13.90 5.54 3.11
CA PHE A 60 -12.44 5.60 3.02
C PHE A 60 -11.95 5.27 1.61
N TYR A 61 -10.76 5.72 1.30
CA TYR A 61 -10.00 5.31 0.12
C TYR A 61 -8.79 4.51 0.57
N ASN A 62 -8.54 3.37 -0.07
CA ASN A 62 -7.39 2.52 0.19
C ASN A 62 -6.71 2.24 -1.15
N ILE A 63 -5.61 2.94 -1.44
CA ILE A 63 -4.94 2.95 -2.73
C ILE A 63 -3.55 2.32 -2.56
N PRO A 64 -3.34 1.06 -2.98
CA PRO A 64 -2.01 0.46 -3.02
C PRO A 64 -1.03 1.31 -3.84
N LEU A 65 0.21 1.48 -3.35
CA LEU A 65 1.23 2.28 -4.03
C LEU A 65 1.55 1.75 -5.42
N GLY A 66 1.49 0.43 -5.62
CA GLY A 66 1.69 -0.20 -6.92
C GLY A 66 0.64 0.18 -7.98
N LEU A 67 -0.54 0.65 -7.57
CA LEU A 67 -1.59 1.13 -8.46
C LEU A 67 -1.43 2.60 -8.85
N VAL A 68 -0.65 3.39 -8.11
CA VAL A 68 -0.48 4.82 -8.42
C VAL A 68 0.29 4.96 -9.73
N GLU A 69 -0.31 5.65 -10.69
CA GLU A 69 0.29 5.97 -11.99
C GLU A 69 0.85 7.40 -11.96
N GLN A 70 0.04 8.35 -11.47
CA GLN A 70 0.38 9.77 -11.46
C GLN A 70 -0.23 10.48 -10.25
N VAL A 71 0.49 11.47 -9.73
CA VAL A 71 0.02 12.37 -8.67
C VAL A 71 0.24 13.80 -9.13
N GLU A 72 -0.80 14.62 -9.04
CA GLU A 72 -0.76 16.02 -9.45
C GLU A 72 -1.62 16.89 -8.54
N VAL A 73 -1.42 18.20 -8.62
CA VAL A 73 -2.23 19.19 -7.91
C VAL A 73 -2.96 20.04 -8.91
N LYS A 74 -4.28 20.18 -8.72
CA LYS A 74 -5.13 21.10 -9.47
C LYS A 74 -5.90 21.95 -8.46
N ASP A 75 -5.58 23.24 -8.40
CA ASP A 75 -6.05 24.15 -7.35
C ASP A 75 -5.67 23.60 -5.94
N LEU A 76 -6.65 23.38 -5.06
CA LEU A 76 -6.44 22.76 -3.74
C LEU A 76 -6.73 21.25 -3.73
N PHE A 77 -6.86 20.63 -4.89
CA PHE A 77 -7.09 19.19 -5.00
C PHE A 77 -5.79 18.46 -5.31
N LEU A 78 -5.44 17.52 -4.43
CA LEU A 78 -4.51 16.44 -4.73
C LEU A 78 -5.26 15.39 -5.54
N GLN A 79 -4.81 15.15 -6.78
CA GLN A 79 -5.37 14.15 -7.68
C GLN A 79 -4.39 12.98 -7.81
N ILE A 80 -4.91 11.77 -7.61
CA ILE A 80 -4.18 10.51 -7.79
C ILE A 80 -4.87 9.73 -8.91
N SER A 81 -4.14 9.50 -9.99
CA SER A 81 -4.58 8.65 -11.09
C SER A 81 -3.95 7.28 -10.93
N CYS A 82 -4.76 6.24 -11.08
CA CYS A 82 -4.35 4.86 -10.87
C CYS A 82 -4.31 4.06 -12.19
N LYS A 83 -3.54 2.98 -12.21
CA LYS A 83 -3.34 2.07 -13.35
C LYS A 83 -4.60 1.35 -13.81
N ASP A 84 -5.59 1.24 -12.94
CA ASP A 84 -6.92 0.71 -13.21
C ASP A 84 -7.88 1.77 -13.78
N ALA A 85 -7.35 2.93 -14.21
CA ALA A 85 -8.08 4.10 -14.68
C ALA A 85 -8.98 4.77 -13.62
N THR A 86 -8.83 4.42 -12.34
CA THR A 86 -9.50 5.12 -11.24
C THR A 86 -8.81 6.46 -10.98
N ILE A 87 -9.60 7.51 -10.69
CA ILE A 87 -9.08 8.82 -10.28
C ILE A 87 -9.65 9.18 -8.90
N CYS A 88 -8.77 9.38 -7.93
CA CYS A 88 -9.13 9.83 -6.58
C CYS A 88 -8.72 11.30 -6.38
N ARG A 89 -9.61 12.11 -5.80
CA ARG A 89 -9.36 13.54 -5.54
C ARG A 89 -9.58 13.86 -4.07
N PHE A 90 -8.61 14.51 -3.46
CA PHE A 90 -8.61 14.88 -2.04
C PHE A 90 -8.41 16.38 -1.91
N LEU A 91 -9.31 17.05 -1.16
CA LEU A 91 -9.17 18.47 -0.88
C LEU A 91 -8.13 18.68 0.23
N CYS A 92 -7.04 19.36 -0.08
CA CYS A 92 -5.99 19.73 0.87
C CYS A 92 -6.44 20.88 1.77
N THR A 93 -5.77 21.04 2.91
CA THR A 93 -5.99 22.19 3.81
C THR A 93 -5.36 23.48 3.29
N SER A 94 -4.24 23.37 2.56
CA SER A 94 -3.52 24.48 1.92
C SER A 94 -2.74 24.01 0.69
N ASN A 95 -2.15 24.94 -0.07
CA ASN A 95 -1.26 24.61 -1.18
C ASN A 95 -0.01 23.87 -0.71
N GLU A 96 0.57 24.29 0.42
CA GLU A 96 1.76 23.66 1.02
C GLU A 96 1.48 22.22 1.43
N ASN A 97 0.32 21.96 2.03
CA ASN A 97 -0.15 20.61 2.37
C ASN A 97 -0.26 19.74 1.10
N CYS A 98 -0.82 20.28 0.02
CA CYS A 98 -0.91 19.60 -1.27
C CYS A 98 0.47 19.28 -1.85
N THR A 99 1.38 20.25 -1.91
CA THR A 99 2.75 20.05 -2.42
C THR A 99 3.52 19.03 -1.60
N GLU A 100 3.36 19.04 -0.28
CA GLU A 100 4.02 18.09 0.61
C GLU A 100 3.49 16.66 0.41
N TRP A 101 2.18 16.48 0.25
CA TRP A 101 1.60 15.17 -0.08
C TRP A 101 2.04 14.66 -1.45
N VAL A 102 2.12 15.51 -2.47
CA VAL A 102 2.72 15.14 -3.77
C VAL A 102 4.14 14.64 -3.55
N ARG A 103 4.99 15.42 -2.88
CA ARG A 103 6.40 15.08 -2.65
C ARG A 103 6.54 13.71 -1.96
N ARG A 104 5.73 13.45 -0.94
CA ARG A 104 5.74 12.18 -0.19
C ARG A 104 5.27 11.01 -1.03
N ILE A 105 4.15 11.16 -1.75
CA ILE A 105 3.60 10.08 -2.57
C ILE A 105 4.53 9.79 -3.75
N THR A 106 4.99 10.81 -4.48
CA THR A 106 5.96 10.63 -5.58
C THR A 106 7.22 9.91 -5.13
N LYS A 107 7.71 10.19 -3.90
CA LYS A 107 8.83 9.45 -3.32
C LYS A 107 8.46 8.00 -3.02
N ALA A 108 7.28 7.74 -2.47
CA ALA A 108 6.83 6.39 -2.11
C ALA A 108 6.50 5.51 -3.33
N THR A 109 6.14 6.13 -4.45
CA THR A 109 5.78 5.44 -5.71
C THR A 109 6.91 5.44 -6.72
N SER A 110 8.11 5.90 -6.35
CA SER A 110 9.27 5.85 -7.24
C SER A 110 9.61 4.39 -7.56
N PRO A 111 10.04 4.07 -8.79
CA PRO A 111 10.45 2.71 -9.16
C PRO A 111 11.48 2.15 -8.17
N THR A 112 11.25 0.92 -7.70
CA THR A 112 12.21 0.22 -6.86
C THR A 112 13.48 -0.10 -7.66
N LYS A 113 14.64 -0.10 -6.99
CA LYS A 113 15.91 -0.41 -7.64
C LYS A 113 16.16 -1.90 -7.73
N ASN A 114 15.74 -2.62 -6.68
CA ASN A 114 15.85 -4.07 -6.60
C ASN A 114 14.46 -4.69 -6.46
N VAL A 115 14.37 -5.97 -6.80
CA VAL A 115 13.13 -6.74 -6.63
C VAL A 115 12.84 -6.94 -5.15
N GLU A 116 13.85 -7.15 -4.30
CA GLU A 116 13.64 -7.31 -2.86
C GLU A 116 13.03 -6.09 -2.15
N ASP A 117 13.03 -4.91 -2.77
CA ASP A 117 12.47 -3.68 -2.21
C ASP A 117 10.93 -3.63 -2.31
N ILE A 118 10.29 -4.55 -3.05
CA ILE A 118 8.82 -4.59 -3.12
C ILE A 118 8.23 -5.07 -1.79
N PHE A 119 7.03 -4.55 -1.46
CA PHE A 119 6.37 -4.82 -0.17
C PHE A 119 6.18 -6.32 0.14
N ALA A 120 6.04 -7.17 -0.89
CA ALA A 120 5.84 -8.61 -0.72
C ALA A 120 6.90 -9.29 0.16
N PHE A 121 8.17 -8.88 0.05
CA PHE A 121 9.24 -9.45 0.87
C PHE A 121 9.15 -9.00 2.33
N SER A 122 8.84 -7.72 2.58
CA SER A 122 8.56 -7.22 3.93
C SER A 122 7.37 -7.94 4.56
N LEU A 123 6.29 -8.12 3.80
CA LEU A 123 5.10 -8.84 4.25
C LEU A 123 5.44 -10.27 4.69
N TYR A 124 6.17 -11.03 3.86
CA TYR A 124 6.57 -12.39 4.18
C TYR A 124 7.48 -12.46 5.41
N ALA A 125 8.52 -11.62 5.45
CA ALA A 125 9.49 -11.59 6.54
C ALA A 125 8.85 -11.29 7.90
N TRP A 126 7.93 -10.31 7.93
CA TRP A 126 7.22 -9.93 9.14
C TRP A 126 6.06 -10.85 9.48
N ALA A 127 5.38 -11.46 8.52
CA ALA A 127 4.35 -12.47 8.81
C ALA A 127 4.96 -13.67 9.56
N HIS A 128 6.19 -14.06 9.21
CA HIS A 128 6.93 -15.10 9.93
C HIS A 128 7.32 -14.66 11.34
N GLU A 129 7.86 -13.44 11.51
CA GLU A 129 8.26 -12.89 12.82
C GLU A 129 7.06 -12.66 13.76
N GLU A 130 5.95 -12.15 13.23
CA GLU A 130 4.73 -11.85 14.00
C GLU A 130 3.84 -13.09 14.21
N GLY A 131 4.20 -14.24 13.64
CA GLY A 131 3.44 -15.48 13.76
C GLY A 131 2.05 -15.41 13.11
N ASN A 132 1.90 -14.65 12.02
CA ASN A 132 0.62 -14.51 11.33
C ASN A 132 0.34 -15.73 10.45
N GLU A 133 -0.18 -16.79 11.06
CA GLU A 133 -0.45 -18.08 10.39
C GLU A 133 -1.43 -17.93 9.21
N GLU A 134 -2.44 -17.05 9.31
CA GLU A 134 -3.36 -16.81 8.19
C GLU A 134 -2.62 -16.29 6.96
N THR A 135 -1.77 -15.27 7.14
CA THR A 135 -0.99 -14.70 6.05
C THR A 135 0.00 -15.72 5.49
N LEU A 136 0.69 -16.46 6.36
CA LEU A 136 1.63 -17.50 5.94
C LEU A 136 0.93 -18.63 5.16
N CYS A 137 -0.24 -19.08 5.60
CA CYS A 137 -1.05 -20.07 4.89
C CYS A 137 -1.46 -19.57 3.50
N ARG A 138 -1.75 -18.27 3.34
CA ARG A 138 -2.11 -17.68 2.04
C ARG A 138 -0.90 -17.43 1.14
N LEU A 139 0.28 -17.21 1.72
CA LEU A 139 1.55 -17.04 0.99
C LEU A 139 2.21 -18.38 0.63
N ASN A 140 1.89 -19.45 1.36
CA ASN A 140 2.28 -20.81 1.01
C ASN A 140 1.46 -21.25 -0.19
N ASP A 141 1.97 -20.95 -1.38
CA ASP A 141 1.41 -21.40 -2.65
C ASP A 141 1.49 -22.93 -2.73
N PRO A 142 0.48 -23.62 -3.28
CA PRO A 142 0.66 -25.00 -3.70
C PRO A 142 1.81 -25.05 -4.71
N ASN A 143 2.51 -26.18 -4.78
CA ASN A 143 3.62 -26.36 -5.72
C ASN A 143 3.20 -25.87 -7.12
N PRO A 144 3.91 -24.89 -7.73
CA PRO A 144 3.50 -24.28 -9.00
C PRO A 144 3.28 -25.29 -10.12
N ILE A 145 4.01 -26.42 -10.08
CA ILE A 145 3.85 -27.54 -11.02
C ILE A 145 2.48 -28.18 -10.85
N ASP A 146 2.02 -28.39 -9.61
CA ASP A 146 0.74 -29.04 -9.32
C ASP A 146 -0.42 -28.13 -9.73
N VAL A 147 -0.31 -26.82 -9.50
CA VAL A 147 -1.32 -25.83 -9.96
C VAL A 147 -1.36 -25.79 -11.49
N PHE A 148 -0.20 -25.72 -12.14
CA PHE A 148 -0.12 -25.72 -13.60
C PHE A 148 -0.73 -26.98 -14.20
N ASN A 149 -0.36 -28.16 -13.69
CA ASN A 149 -0.89 -29.44 -14.16
C ASN A 149 -2.41 -29.55 -13.92
N SER A 150 -2.89 -29.07 -12.76
CA SER A 150 -4.33 -29.03 -12.46
C SER A 150 -5.08 -28.14 -13.46
N GLU A 151 -4.52 -27.00 -13.86
CA GLU A 151 -5.13 -26.12 -14.87
C GLU A 151 -5.05 -26.71 -16.28
N VAL A 152 -3.96 -27.40 -16.63
CA VAL A 152 -3.84 -28.17 -17.89
C VAL A 152 -4.92 -29.23 -17.98
N GLU A 153 -5.15 -29.99 -16.91
CA GLU A 153 -6.21 -31.00 -16.83
C GLU A 153 -7.60 -30.36 -16.89
N ARG A 154 -7.85 -29.30 -16.09
CA ARG A 154 -9.14 -28.59 -16.03
C ARG A 154 -9.52 -27.97 -17.38
N LEU A 155 -8.54 -27.48 -18.13
CA LEU A 155 -8.73 -26.90 -19.47
C LEU A 155 -8.64 -27.93 -20.60
N GLN A 156 -8.34 -29.19 -20.26
CA GLN A 156 -8.22 -30.30 -21.21
C GLN A 156 -7.21 -30.02 -22.33
N PHE A 157 -6.09 -29.37 -22.00
CA PHE A 157 -5.00 -29.22 -22.94
C PHE A 157 -4.33 -30.57 -23.18
N ASP A 158 -4.23 -30.96 -24.45
CA ASP A 158 -3.45 -32.13 -24.84
C ASP A 158 -1.96 -31.76 -24.83
N VAL A 159 -1.26 -32.31 -23.85
CA VAL A 159 0.20 -32.14 -23.68
C VAL A 159 0.97 -33.40 -24.08
N SER A 160 0.30 -34.35 -24.74
CA SER A 160 0.96 -35.47 -25.41
C SER A 160 1.64 -34.93 -26.67
N GLU A 161 2.97 -34.95 -26.74
CA GLU A 161 3.68 -34.86 -28.03
C GLU A 161 3.54 -36.17 -28.84
#